data_AF-A0A2V8S4W4-F1
#
_entry.id   AF-A0A2V8S4W4-F1
#
_cell.length_a   1.000
_cell.length_b   1.000
_cell.length_c   1.000
_cell.angle_alpha   90.00
_cell.angle_beta   90.00
_cell.angle_gamma   90.00
#
_symmetry.space_group_name_H-M   'P 1'
#
loop_
_entity.id
_entity.type
_entity.pdbx_description
1 polymer ?
#
loop_
_entity_poly.entity_id
_entity_poly.type
_entity_poly.pdbx_seq_one_letter_code
_entity_poly.pdbx_strand_id
1 'polypeptide(L)'
;MSALPPARIECAAAEAARSHALFGLSHTTVRRSIESRFDHARHTNGAGRPATGCVACHKSERRGVGLTIPAGASAHVTCYQCHGPRAQGSAGQDISSCSTCHSTGRLTRPPTLAPAYRVNFSHAKHTAKLSCADCHQPRAGAARGRQVSAPQPLMHHAPAGAASCAACHNGRRAFGGDDFMVCTRCHPGPFWHF
;
A
#
# COMPACT_ATOMS: atom_id res chain seq x y z
N MET A 1 13.76 -2.45 47.85
CA MET A 1 14.15 -2.72 46.45
C MET A 1 12.86 -2.76 45.64
N SER A 2 12.37 -1.59 45.20
CA SER A 2 11.08 -1.47 44.52
C SER A 2 11.31 -1.38 43.01
N ALA A 3 10.74 -2.32 42.27
CA ALA A 3 10.78 -2.37 40.82
C ALA A 3 9.95 -1.23 40.21
N LEU A 4 10.51 -0.53 39.22
CA LEU A 4 9.78 0.43 38.39
C LEU A 4 8.80 -0.31 37.45
N PRO A 5 7.58 0.19 37.24
CA PRO A 5 6.65 -0.36 36.25
C PRO A 5 7.05 0.01 34.81
N PRO A 6 6.68 -0.80 33.80
CA PRO A 6 6.95 -0.49 32.40
C PRO A 6 6.16 0.74 31.95
N ALA A 7 6.86 1.67 31.29
CA ALA A 7 6.29 2.90 30.74
C ALA A 7 5.11 2.59 29.80
N ARG A 8 3.91 2.97 30.22
CA ARG A 8 2.75 3.04 29.34
C ARG A 8 2.99 4.20 28.38
N ILE A 9 3.05 3.89 27.08
CA ILE A 9 2.94 4.90 26.03
C ILE A 9 1.47 5.31 25.98
N GLU A 10 1.09 6.24 26.85
CA GLU A 10 -0.23 6.87 26.81
C GLU A 10 -0.31 7.79 25.58
N CYS A 11 -1.39 7.63 24.83
CA CYS A 11 -1.63 8.27 23.55
C CYS A 11 -2.14 9.71 23.77
N ALA A 12 -1.24 10.66 24.01
CA ALA A 12 -1.57 12.08 24.25
C ALA A 12 -1.97 12.86 22.97
N ALA A 13 -2.83 12.29 22.12
CA ALA A 13 -3.27 12.91 20.86
C ALA A 13 -4.80 13.04 20.72
N ALA A 14 -5.56 12.77 21.78
CA ALA A 14 -7.03 12.75 21.71
C ALA A 14 -7.72 14.11 21.97
N GLU A 15 -7.01 15.16 22.41
CA GLU A 15 -7.65 16.41 22.86
C GLU A 15 -7.56 17.62 21.91
N ALA A 16 -7.02 17.49 20.70
CA ALA A 16 -6.89 18.63 19.78
C ALA A 16 -8.14 18.93 18.90
N ALA A 17 -9.22 18.13 18.96
CA ALA A 17 -10.32 18.23 17.99
C ALA A 17 -11.49 19.14 18.39
N ARG A 18 -11.44 19.88 19.51
CA ARG A 18 -12.62 20.64 20.02
C ARG A 18 -12.55 22.16 19.98
N SER A 19 -11.49 22.79 19.46
CA SER A 19 -11.32 24.26 19.59
C SER A 19 -11.34 25.08 18.30
N HIS A 20 -11.70 24.50 17.15
CA HIS A 20 -11.79 25.26 15.88
C HIS A 20 -13.21 25.74 15.58
N ALA A 21 -13.77 26.54 16.48
CA ALA A 21 -14.83 27.48 16.15
C ALA A 21 -14.40 28.83 16.72
N LEU A 22 -14.54 29.90 15.94
CA LEU A 22 -14.13 31.28 16.22
C LEU A 22 -12.66 31.58 15.89
N PHE A 23 -12.37 31.90 14.63
CA PHE A 23 -11.55 33.05 14.20
C PHE A 23 -11.46 33.00 12.67
N GLY A 24 -12.23 33.87 12.01
CA GLY A 24 -12.03 34.17 10.60
C GLY A 24 -10.74 34.96 10.44
N LEU A 25 -9.91 34.57 9.46
CA LEU A 25 -9.10 35.45 8.61
C LEU A 25 -8.31 34.58 7.61
N SER A 26 -8.74 34.70 6.36
CA SER A 26 -8.15 34.34 5.07
C SER A 26 -6.66 33.99 5.03
N HIS A 27 -6.34 32.70 4.94
CA HIS A 27 -5.17 32.17 4.22
C HIS A 27 -5.52 30.83 3.55
N THR A 28 -6.45 30.84 2.60
CA THR A 28 -6.64 29.68 1.72
C THR A 28 -5.73 29.78 0.51
N THR A 29 -4.42 29.67 0.73
CA THR A 29 -3.62 28.96 -0.27
C THR A 29 -4.09 27.52 -0.20
N VAL A 30 -5.04 27.16 -1.07
CA VAL A 30 -5.46 25.77 -1.27
C VAL A 30 -4.24 25.02 -1.80
N ARG A 31 -3.37 24.56 -0.90
CA ARG A 31 -2.44 23.49 -1.22
C ARG A 31 -3.31 22.29 -1.54
N ARG A 32 -3.39 21.95 -2.84
CA ARG A 32 -4.04 20.74 -3.35
C ARG A 32 -3.34 19.52 -2.75
N SER A 33 -3.69 19.17 -1.53
CA SER A 33 -3.22 17.99 -0.82
C SER A 33 -4.44 17.32 -0.19
N ILE A 34 -4.93 16.30 -0.90
CA ILE A 34 -5.71 15.17 -0.41
C ILE A 34 -6.99 15.46 0.41
N GLU A 35 -8.14 15.43 -0.25
CA GLU A 35 -9.37 15.04 0.45
C GLU A 35 -9.39 13.50 0.54
N SER A 36 -8.54 12.94 1.39
CA SER A 36 -8.55 11.52 1.75
C SER A 36 -9.10 11.37 3.17
N ARG A 37 -10.20 10.64 3.32
CA ARG A 37 -10.82 10.34 4.61
C ARG A 37 -10.03 9.25 5.33
N PHE A 38 -9.66 9.52 6.58
CA PHE A 38 -9.04 8.55 7.48
C PHE A 38 -9.62 8.75 8.89
N ASP A 39 -10.08 7.66 9.51
CA ASP A 39 -10.71 7.66 10.83
C ASP A 39 -9.84 6.88 11.81
N HIS A 40 -9.19 7.58 12.75
CA HIS A 40 -8.31 6.99 13.74
C HIS A 40 -9.05 6.01 14.68
N ALA A 41 -10.30 6.28 15.04
CA ALA A 41 -11.05 5.42 15.96
C ALA A 41 -11.33 4.05 15.33
N ARG A 42 -11.55 4.01 14.01
CA ARG A 42 -11.71 2.75 13.26
C ARG A 42 -10.40 1.96 13.10
N HIS A 43 -9.24 2.61 13.17
CA HIS A 43 -7.93 1.98 12.98
C HIS A 43 -7.16 1.76 14.29
N THR A 44 -7.78 2.05 15.43
CA THR A 44 -7.20 1.80 16.77
C THR A 44 -7.99 0.76 17.56
N ASN A 45 -9.13 0.29 17.03
CA ASN A 45 -10.04 -0.63 17.68
C ASN A 45 -10.39 -1.84 16.80
N GLY A 46 -10.61 -3.00 17.43
CA GLY A 46 -11.08 -4.22 16.78
C GLY A 46 -10.21 -4.67 15.59
N ALA A 47 -10.86 -5.18 14.54
CA ALA A 47 -10.19 -5.70 13.33
C ALA A 47 -9.45 -4.64 12.51
N GLY A 48 -9.71 -3.34 12.74
CA GLY A 48 -9.01 -2.26 12.08
C GLY A 48 -7.66 -1.89 12.72
N ARG A 49 -7.37 -2.41 13.92
CA ARG A 49 -6.12 -2.14 14.63
C ARG A 49 -4.97 -2.97 14.04
N PRO A 50 -3.88 -2.34 13.55
CA PRO A 50 -2.70 -3.08 13.09
C PRO A 50 -2.07 -3.91 14.22
N ALA A 51 -1.57 -5.10 13.88
CA ALA A 51 -0.91 -5.98 14.85
C ALA A 51 0.33 -5.33 15.50
N THR A 52 1.05 -4.50 14.74
CA THR A 52 2.21 -3.74 15.22
C THR A 52 1.82 -2.44 15.94
N GLY A 53 0.51 -2.17 16.13
CA GLY A 53 0.03 -0.99 16.84
C GLY A 53 0.34 0.32 16.12
N CYS A 54 0.61 1.38 16.88
CA CYS A 54 0.81 2.74 16.35
C CYS A 54 1.98 2.83 15.36
N VAL A 55 3.02 2.01 15.56
CA VAL A 55 4.22 2.02 14.71
C VAL A 55 3.98 1.45 13.30
N ALA A 56 2.81 0.86 13.05
CA ALA A 56 2.39 0.48 11.71
C ALA A 56 2.29 1.69 10.76
N CYS A 57 1.91 2.85 11.30
CA CYS A 57 1.71 4.08 10.54
C CYS A 57 2.68 5.19 10.95
N HIS A 58 3.05 5.26 12.23
CA HIS A 58 3.93 6.29 12.77
C HIS A 58 5.37 5.80 12.89
N LYS A 59 6.32 6.53 12.32
CA LYS A 59 7.73 6.27 12.55
C LYS A 59 8.18 6.95 13.85
N SER A 60 8.85 6.21 14.73
CA SER A 60 9.53 6.81 15.88
C SER A 60 10.73 7.64 15.41
N GLU A 61 10.85 8.85 15.94
CA GLU A 61 11.98 9.75 15.69
C GLU A 61 12.78 9.94 16.98
N ARG A 62 14.06 10.32 16.88
CA ARG A 62 14.99 10.35 18.02
C ARG A 62 14.60 11.30 19.17
N ARG A 63 13.52 12.09 19.03
CA ARG A 63 12.95 12.99 20.05
C ARG A 63 11.42 12.94 20.11
N GLY A 64 10.81 11.77 19.89
CA GLY A 64 9.35 11.57 20.04
C GLY A 64 8.72 10.82 18.87
N VAL A 65 7.42 11.01 18.68
CA VAL A 65 6.70 10.52 17.49
C VAL A 65 6.67 11.64 16.46
N GLY A 66 7.41 11.48 15.36
CA GLY A 66 7.23 12.34 14.20
C GLY A 66 5.85 12.03 13.61
N LEU A 67 5.04 13.06 13.32
CA LEU A 67 3.75 12.89 12.66
C LEU A 67 4.01 12.47 11.20
N THR A 68 4.30 11.19 10.97
CA THR A 68 4.41 10.61 9.64
C THR A 68 3.00 10.32 9.13
N ILE A 69 2.19 11.37 8.90
CA ILE A 69 0.97 11.16 8.11
C ILE A 69 1.46 10.93 6.69
N PRO A 70 1.32 9.72 6.12
CA PRO A 70 1.72 9.47 4.76
C PRO A 70 0.99 10.45 3.84
N ALA A 71 1.73 11.30 3.15
CA ALA A 71 1.17 12.34 2.29
C ALA A 71 1.48 12.06 0.82
N GLY A 72 0.60 12.52 -0.07
CA GLY A 72 0.76 12.35 -1.51
C GLY A 72 0.68 10.89 -1.95
N ALA A 73 1.35 10.55 -3.05
CA ALA A 73 1.26 9.21 -3.65
C ALA A 73 1.78 8.09 -2.72
N SER A 74 2.73 8.37 -1.82
CA SER A 74 3.24 7.40 -0.85
C SER A 74 2.18 6.96 0.17
N ALA A 75 1.11 7.73 0.37
CA ALA A 75 0.02 7.32 1.26
C ALA A 75 -0.66 6.02 0.83
N HIS A 76 -0.77 5.80 -0.49
CA HIS A 76 -1.30 4.56 -1.04
C HIS A 76 -0.50 3.34 -0.58
N VAL A 77 0.81 3.47 -0.41
CA VAL A 77 1.65 2.36 0.07
C VAL A 77 1.30 1.97 1.50
N THR A 78 0.90 2.92 2.36
CA THR A 78 0.54 2.62 3.75
C THR A 78 -0.87 2.02 3.82
N CYS A 79 -1.85 2.64 3.19
CA CYS A 79 -3.24 2.18 3.23
C CYS A 79 -3.41 0.81 2.55
N TYR A 80 -2.77 0.59 1.39
CA TYR A 80 -2.94 -0.63 0.61
C TYR A 80 -2.19 -1.85 1.15
N GLN A 81 -1.35 -1.72 2.18
CA GLN A 81 -0.85 -2.92 2.87
C GLN A 81 -1.99 -3.74 3.48
N CYS A 82 -3.03 -3.05 3.97
CA CYS A 82 -4.21 -3.70 4.56
C CYS A 82 -5.42 -3.65 3.61
N HIS A 83 -5.56 -2.58 2.82
CA HIS A 83 -6.71 -2.35 1.94
C HIS A 83 -6.47 -2.74 0.48
N GLY A 84 -5.89 -3.91 0.24
CA GLY A 84 -5.64 -4.43 -1.11
C GLY A 84 -6.91 -4.83 -1.89
N PRO A 85 -6.75 -5.39 -3.10
CA PRO A 85 -7.89 -5.87 -3.89
C PRO A 85 -8.74 -6.87 -3.09
N ARG A 86 -10.06 -6.62 -3.00
CA ARG A 86 -11.02 -7.39 -2.19
C ARG A 86 -10.93 -7.19 -0.67
N ALA A 87 -10.24 -6.15 -0.20
CA ALA A 87 -10.32 -5.79 1.20
C ALA A 87 -11.78 -5.51 1.60
N GLN A 88 -12.21 -6.14 2.69
CA GLN A 88 -13.55 -5.99 3.24
C GLN A 88 -13.47 -5.23 4.55
N GLY A 89 -14.42 -4.35 4.79
CA GLY A 89 -14.59 -3.74 6.11
C GLY A 89 -15.29 -4.69 7.08
N SER A 90 -15.46 -4.25 8.32
CA SER A 90 -16.02 -5.08 9.40
C SER A 90 -17.46 -5.57 9.14
N ALA A 91 -18.20 -4.93 8.24
CA ALA A 91 -19.54 -5.36 7.81
C ALA A 91 -19.56 -6.00 6.42
N GLY A 92 -18.40 -6.43 5.90
CA GLY A 92 -18.28 -7.18 4.64
C GLY A 92 -18.30 -6.32 3.37
N GLN A 93 -18.47 -5.00 3.48
CA GLN A 93 -18.44 -4.11 2.32
C GLN A 93 -17.03 -4.02 1.70
N ASP A 94 -16.96 -3.97 0.37
CA ASP A 94 -15.69 -3.77 -0.35
C ASP A 94 -15.14 -2.36 -0.08
N ILE A 95 -13.99 -2.30 0.57
CA ILE A 95 -13.28 -1.06 0.89
C ILE A 95 -12.06 -0.83 -0.01
N SER A 96 -11.88 -1.66 -1.05
CA SER A 96 -10.75 -1.56 -1.99
C SER A 96 -10.94 -0.50 -3.10
N SER A 97 -12.07 0.21 -3.10
CA SER A 97 -12.34 1.30 -4.05
C SER A 97 -11.61 2.58 -3.68
N CYS A 98 -11.12 3.31 -4.70
CA CYS A 98 -10.53 4.63 -4.53
C CYS A 98 -11.48 5.63 -3.85
N SER A 99 -12.79 5.48 -4.09
CA SER A 99 -13.84 6.34 -3.50
C SER A 99 -14.03 6.14 -2.00
N THR A 100 -13.56 5.04 -1.42
CA THR A 100 -13.65 4.80 0.02
C THR A 100 -12.82 5.80 0.81
N CYS A 101 -11.69 6.22 0.24
CA CYS A 101 -10.84 7.25 0.82
C CYS A 101 -11.09 8.62 0.19
N HIS A 102 -11.38 8.72 -1.11
CA HIS A 102 -11.52 10.01 -1.79
C HIS A 102 -12.99 10.42 -2.02
N SER A 103 -13.36 11.63 -1.56
CA SER A 103 -14.70 12.20 -1.76
C SER A 103 -14.98 12.70 -3.19
N THR A 104 -13.95 12.96 -4.01
CA THR A 104 -14.09 13.73 -5.26
C THR A 104 -13.64 12.99 -6.52
N GLY A 105 -14.59 12.86 -7.46
CA GLY A 105 -14.39 12.26 -8.78
C GLY A 105 -14.67 10.76 -8.82
N ARG A 106 -15.24 10.28 -9.93
CA ARG A 106 -15.48 8.86 -10.17
C ARG A 106 -14.14 8.17 -10.48
N LEU A 107 -13.36 7.95 -9.43
CA LEU A 107 -12.08 7.24 -9.51
C LEU A 107 -12.37 5.75 -9.58
N THR A 108 -12.30 5.19 -10.78
CA THR A 108 -12.44 3.74 -10.96
C THR A 108 -11.10 3.08 -10.68
N ARG A 109 -11.14 1.99 -9.91
CA ARG A 109 -9.99 1.12 -9.64
C ARG A 109 -9.38 0.63 -10.97
N PRO A 110 -8.06 0.73 -11.17
CA PRO A 110 -7.40 0.06 -12.30
C PRO A 110 -7.72 -1.44 -12.27
N PRO A 111 -8.01 -2.08 -13.41
CA PRO A 111 -8.30 -3.50 -13.42
C PRO A 111 -7.10 -4.28 -12.87
N THR A 112 -7.32 -5.11 -11.85
CA THR A 112 -6.30 -6.04 -11.32
C THR A 112 -6.16 -7.31 -12.15
N LEU A 113 -6.90 -7.40 -13.25
CA LEU A 113 -6.89 -8.53 -14.18
C LEU A 113 -6.20 -8.10 -15.46
N ALA A 114 -4.90 -7.83 -15.39
CA ALA A 114 -4.11 -7.79 -16.61
C ALA A 114 -4.00 -9.24 -17.12
N PRO A 115 -4.47 -9.56 -18.34
CA PRO A 115 -4.51 -10.93 -18.85
C PRO A 115 -3.18 -11.66 -18.76
N ALA A 116 -2.09 -10.91 -18.94
CA ALA A 116 -0.72 -11.41 -18.85
C ALA A 116 -0.33 -11.97 -17.46
N TYR A 117 -1.09 -11.65 -16.40
CA TYR A 117 -0.89 -12.19 -15.05
C TYR A 117 -1.93 -13.26 -14.68
N ARG A 118 -2.90 -13.57 -15.54
CA ARG A 118 -4.01 -14.49 -15.19
C ARG A 118 -3.60 -15.96 -15.16
N VAL A 119 -2.52 -16.33 -15.84
CA VAL A 119 -2.17 -17.74 -16.05
C VAL A 119 -1.42 -18.31 -14.85
N ASN A 120 -0.40 -17.62 -14.34
CA ASN A 120 0.51 -18.21 -13.35
C ASN A 120 1.05 -17.25 -12.28
N PHE A 121 0.45 -16.07 -12.14
CA PHE A 121 0.79 -15.15 -11.06
C PHE A 121 -0.22 -15.23 -9.92
N SER A 122 0.28 -15.23 -8.68
CA SER A 122 -0.54 -15.23 -7.47
C SER A 122 -0.06 -14.17 -6.49
N HIS A 123 -0.90 -13.19 -6.18
CA HIS A 123 -0.62 -12.21 -5.14
C HIS A 123 -0.35 -12.89 -3.80
N ALA A 124 -1.18 -13.88 -3.40
CA ALA A 124 -1.04 -14.58 -2.12
C ALA A 124 0.34 -15.24 -1.94
N LYS A 125 0.91 -15.83 -3.00
CA LYS A 125 2.26 -16.41 -2.96
C LYS A 125 3.36 -15.36 -2.78
N HIS A 126 3.18 -14.16 -3.32
CA HIS A 126 4.17 -13.08 -3.25
C HIS A 126 4.05 -12.27 -1.96
N THR A 127 2.82 -11.94 -1.55
CA THR A 127 2.57 -11.13 -0.35
C THR A 127 2.89 -11.86 0.96
N ALA A 128 3.23 -13.14 0.91
CA ALA A 128 3.79 -13.88 2.04
C ALA A 128 5.18 -13.37 2.47
N LYS A 129 5.93 -12.73 1.57
CA LYS A 129 7.30 -12.22 1.84
C LYS A 129 7.53 -10.80 1.33
N LEU A 130 6.65 -10.29 0.48
CA LEU A 130 6.76 -8.98 -0.15
C LEU A 130 5.58 -8.10 0.26
N SER A 131 5.85 -6.80 0.35
CA SER A 131 4.84 -5.77 0.48
C SER A 131 4.30 -5.36 -0.89
N CYS A 132 3.18 -4.64 -0.92
CA CYS A 132 2.66 -4.08 -2.17
C CYS A 132 3.69 -3.16 -2.85
N ALA A 133 4.48 -2.43 -2.05
CA ALA A 133 5.44 -1.44 -2.53
C ALA A 133 6.62 -2.08 -3.27
N ASP A 134 6.93 -3.33 -3.00
CA ASP A 134 8.01 -4.06 -3.69
C ASP A 134 7.75 -4.17 -5.21
N CYS A 135 6.48 -4.17 -5.61
CA CYS A 135 6.05 -4.29 -7.01
C CYS A 135 5.38 -2.99 -7.52
N HIS A 136 4.59 -2.33 -6.66
CA HIS A 136 3.75 -1.20 -7.01
C HIS A 136 4.33 0.10 -6.47
N GLN A 137 5.07 0.80 -7.33
CA GLN A 137 5.75 2.04 -6.96
C GLN A 137 4.81 3.25 -7.11
N PRO A 138 4.73 4.13 -6.09
CA PRO A 138 3.99 5.38 -6.20
C PRO A 138 4.70 6.33 -7.17
N ARG A 139 3.95 6.93 -8.09
CA ARG A 139 4.41 7.91 -9.08
C ARG A 139 3.85 9.28 -8.72
N ALA A 140 4.68 10.09 -8.05
CA ALA A 140 4.34 11.47 -7.76
C ALA A 140 4.07 12.26 -9.06
N GLY A 141 3.04 13.10 -9.06
CA GLY A 141 2.67 13.92 -10.23
C GLY A 141 1.93 13.16 -11.35
N ALA A 142 1.80 11.83 -11.29
CA ALA A 142 1.00 11.10 -12.26
C ALA A 142 -0.49 11.45 -12.13
N ALA A 143 -1.22 11.38 -13.25
CA ALA A 143 -2.66 11.58 -13.30
C ALA A 143 -3.38 10.64 -12.31
N ARG A 144 -4.54 11.11 -11.78
CA ARG A 144 -5.37 10.31 -10.87
C ARG A 144 -5.71 8.96 -11.52
N GLY A 145 -5.61 7.87 -10.75
CA GLY A 145 -5.76 6.50 -11.28
C GLY A 145 -4.50 5.89 -11.90
N ARG A 146 -3.41 6.65 -12.08
CA ARG A 146 -2.10 6.17 -12.56
C ARG A 146 -0.95 6.44 -11.59
N GLN A 147 -1.28 6.83 -10.36
CA GLN A 147 -0.33 7.15 -9.30
C GLN A 147 0.34 5.94 -8.67
N VAL A 148 -0.17 4.74 -8.93
CA VAL A 148 0.46 3.49 -8.50
C VAL A 148 0.82 2.72 -9.77
N SER A 149 2.09 2.34 -9.92
CA SER A 149 2.53 1.58 -11.08
C SER A 149 1.95 0.16 -11.08
N ALA A 150 1.80 -0.41 -12.27
CA ALA A 150 1.71 -1.86 -12.43
C ALA A 150 3.08 -2.39 -12.89
N PRO A 151 3.58 -3.50 -12.34
CA PRO A 151 4.72 -4.20 -12.92
C PRO A 151 4.44 -4.56 -14.38
N GLN A 152 5.48 -4.67 -15.18
CA GLN A 152 5.39 -5.20 -16.53
C GLN A 152 5.36 -6.74 -16.50
N PRO A 153 4.46 -7.38 -17.25
CA PRO A 153 4.34 -8.84 -17.28
C PRO A 153 5.41 -9.47 -18.16
N LEU A 154 6.67 -9.08 -17.95
CA LEU A 154 7.81 -9.49 -18.77
C LEU A 154 8.81 -10.23 -17.89
N MET A 155 9.10 -11.47 -18.29
CA MET A 155 10.27 -12.24 -17.83
C MET A 155 11.46 -12.03 -18.77
N HIS A 156 11.20 -11.97 -20.08
CA HIS A 156 12.23 -11.78 -21.10
C HIS A 156 12.14 -10.35 -21.66
N HIS A 157 13.30 -9.78 -21.99
CA HIS A 157 13.41 -8.46 -22.60
C HIS A 157 12.74 -7.34 -21.82
N ALA A 158 12.59 -7.49 -20.50
CA ALA A 158 12.20 -6.39 -19.65
C ALA A 158 13.29 -5.31 -19.72
N PRO A 159 12.94 -4.02 -19.88
CA PRO A 159 13.91 -2.95 -19.82
C PRO A 159 14.70 -3.01 -18.52
N ALA A 160 15.99 -2.67 -18.58
CA ALA A 160 16.83 -2.64 -17.39
C ALA A 160 16.22 -1.74 -16.31
N GLY A 161 16.11 -2.25 -15.08
CA GLY A 161 15.50 -1.52 -13.95
C GLY A 161 13.97 -1.44 -13.98
N ALA A 162 13.28 -2.04 -14.96
CA ALA A 162 11.83 -2.11 -14.94
C ALA A 162 11.34 -3.01 -13.80
N ALA A 163 10.28 -2.57 -13.12
CA ALA A 163 9.53 -3.44 -12.21
C ALA A 163 8.83 -4.51 -13.05
N SER A 164 9.40 -5.70 -13.11
CA SER A 164 8.91 -6.85 -13.87
C SER A 164 9.20 -8.14 -13.12
N CYS A 165 8.75 -9.26 -13.68
CA CYS A 165 9.04 -10.58 -13.13
C CYS A 165 10.58 -10.81 -13.04
N ALA A 166 11.32 -10.37 -14.06
CA ALA A 166 12.79 -10.49 -14.14
C ALA A 166 13.54 -9.66 -13.08
N ALA A 167 12.91 -8.65 -12.46
CA ALA A 167 13.55 -7.87 -11.40
C ALA A 167 13.89 -8.73 -10.16
N CYS A 168 13.14 -9.83 -9.95
CA CYS A 168 13.37 -10.77 -8.85
C CYS A 168 13.71 -12.18 -9.35
N HIS A 169 13.05 -12.65 -10.41
CA HIS A 169 13.29 -13.96 -11.02
C HIS A 169 14.49 -13.93 -11.96
N ASN A 170 15.67 -13.67 -11.39
CA ASN A 170 16.94 -13.48 -12.10
C ASN A 170 18.04 -14.44 -11.64
N GLY A 171 17.67 -15.50 -10.89
CA GLY A 171 18.62 -16.45 -10.32
C GLY A 171 19.38 -15.94 -9.10
N ARG A 172 19.21 -14.67 -8.71
CA ARG A 172 19.87 -14.08 -7.52
C ARG A 172 18.92 -13.90 -6.35
N ARG A 173 17.72 -13.32 -6.60
CA ARG A 173 16.72 -13.06 -5.53
C ARG A 173 15.66 -14.16 -5.44
N ALA A 174 15.28 -14.72 -6.58
CA ALA A 174 14.38 -15.85 -6.71
C ALA A 174 14.84 -16.73 -7.88
N PHE A 175 14.15 -17.85 -8.10
CA PHE A 175 14.42 -18.72 -9.24
C PHE A 175 14.43 -17.91 -10.55
N GLY A 176 15.38 -18.20 -11.42
CA GLY A 176 15.58 -17.52 -12.71
C GLY A 176 16.82 -18.10 -13.40
N GLY A 177 17.24 -17.47 -14.50
CA GLY A 177 18.30 -17.99 -15.36
C GLY A 177 17.74 -18.71 -16.59
N ASP A 178 18.64 -19.31 -17.36
CA ASP A 178 18.35 -19.85 -18.70
C ASP A 178 18.08 -21.37 -18.70
N ASP A 179 17.94 -21.98 -17.52
CA ASP A 179 17.52 -23.37 -17.38
C ASP A 179 16.04 -23.52 -17.77
N PHE A 180 15.78 -24.34 -18.78
CA PHE A 180 14.45 -24.65 -19.29
C PHE A 180 13.47 -25.14 -18.22
N MET A 181 13.95 -25.79 -17.16
CA MET A 181 13.08 -26.27 -16.08
C MET A 181 12.50 -25.15 -15.22
N VAL A 182 13.10 -23.96 -15.28
CA VAL A 182 12.61 -22.78 -14.58
C VAL A 182 11.45 -22.12 -15.34
N CYS A 183 11.42 -22.22 -16.68
CA CYS A 183 10.41 -21.62 -17.55
C CYS A 183 9.00 -22.18 -17.28
N THR A 184 8.89 -23.49 -17.06
CA THR A 184 7.61 -24.19 -16.82
C THR A 184 6.92 -23.77 -15.53
N ARG A 185 7.66 -23.16 -14.59
CA ARG A 185 7.10 -22.60 -13.34
C ARG A 185 6.15 -21.44 -13.60
N CYS A 186 6.34 -20.73 -14.72
CA CYS A 186 5.52 -19.61 -15.14
C CYS A 186 4.71 -19.90 -16.42
N HIS A 187 5.17 -20.79 -17.28
CA HIS A 187 4.45 -21.22 -18.49
C HIS A 187 3.95 -22.67 -18.37
N PRO A 188 2.73 -22.89 -17.86
CA PRO A 188 2.21 -24.22 -17.60
C PRO A 188 1.30 -24.69 -18.75
N GLY A 189 1.11 -26.00 -18.82
CA GLY A 189 0.07 -26.60 -19.63
C GLY A 189 0.46 -26.85 -21.10
N PRO A 190 -0.48 -27.39 -21.89
CA PRO A 190 -0.20 -27.99 -23.19
C PRO A 190 0.11 -26.96 -24.30
N PHE A 191 -0.15 -25.68 -24.05
CA PHE A 191 0.11 -24.59 -25.01
C PHE A 191 1.48 -23.93 -24.81
N TRP A 192 2.35 -24.48 -23.96
CA TRP A 192 3.74 -24.04 -23.89
C TRP A 192 4.60 -24.87 -24.85
N HIS A 193 5.30 -24.19 -25.74
CA HIS A 193 6.18 -24.73 -26.77
C HIS A 193 7.32 -23.73 -27.00
N PHE A 194 8.50 -24.24 -27.38
CA PHE A 194 9.66 -23.46 -27.80
C PHE A 194 9.78 -23.48 -29.32
#